data_AF-A0AAP6XL09-F1
#
_entry.id   AF-A0AAP6XL09-F1
#
_cell.length_a   1.000
_cell.length_b   1.000
_cell.length_c   1.000
_cell.angle_alpha   90.00
_cell.angle_beta   90.00
_cell.angle_gamma   90.00
#
_symmetry.space_group_name_H-M   'P 1'
#
loop_
_entity.id
_entity.type
_entity.pdbx_description
1 polymer ?
#
loop_
_entity_poly.entity_id
_entity_poly.type
_entity_poly.pdbx_seq_one_letter_code
_entity_poly.pdbx_strand_id
1 'polypeptide(L)'
;MSELEIRMPSGTDDPLSDAEIQEYRKEIDRLDRVILDAVKRRSQISAAIGKTRMGSGGTRLVHTREVAIINQFQDELGEEGPGLAQILLRLGRGKLG
;
A
#
# COMPACT_ATOMS: atom_id res chain seq x y z
N MET A 1 0.62 12.82 -18.56
CA MET A 1 0.77 13.20 -17.13
C MET A 1 2.20 13.66 -17.00
N SER A 2 2.46 14.90 -16.58
CA SER A 2 3.86 15.33 -16.41
C SER A 2 4.45 14.53 -15.26
N GLU A 3 5.52 13.79 -15.52
CA GLU A 3 6.37 13.25 -14.48
C GLU A 3 7.04 14.45 -13.81
N LEU A 4 6.67 14.70 -12.54
CA LEU A 4 7.37 15.69 -11.75
C LEU A 4 8.79 15.20 -11.56
N GLU A 5 9.78 15.93 -12.09
CA GLU A 5 11.19 15.57 -11.90
C GLU A 5 11.54 15.78 -10.42
N ILE A 6 11.83 14.67 -9.73
CA ILE A 6 12.16 14.70 -8.30
C ILE A 6 13.63 15.08 -8.15
N ARG A 7 13.87 16.35 -7.80
CA ARG A 7 15.18 16.83 -7.35
C ARG A 7 15.45 16.37 -5.93
N MET A 8 16.56 15.66 -5.74
CA MET A 8 17.08 15.29 -4.44
C MET A 8 18.06 16.35 -3.94
N PRO A 9 17.76 17.09 -2.86
CA PRO A 9 18.72 18.04 -2.28
C PRO A 9 19.96 17.32 -1.75
N SER A 10 21.16 17.83 -2.06
CA SER A 10 22.43 17.15 -1.75
C SER A 10 23.00 17.48 -0.36
N GLY A 11 22.38 18.38 0.41
CA GLY A 11 22.87 18.77 1.74
C GLY A 11 22.29 20.11 2.22
N THR A 12 22.82 20.64 3.32
CA THR A 12 22.36 21.90 3.94
C THR A 12 22.48 23.12 3.05
N ASP A 13 23.42 23.10 2.11
CA ASP A 13 23.72 24.23 1.21
C ASP A 13 22.92 24.17 -0.10
N ASP A 14 22.08 23.15 -0.28
CA ASP A 14 21.22 22.96 -1.44
C ASP A 14 19.78 22.64 -1.00
N PRO A 15 19.10 23.55 -0.29
CA PRO A 15 17.73 23.30 0.16
C PRO A 15 16.76 23.36 -1.02
N LEU A 16 15.64 22.63 -0.90
CA LEU A 16 14.47 22.88 -1.72
C LEU A 16 13.91 24.27 -1.40
N SER A 17 13.51 25.00 -2.44
CA SER A 17 12.73 26.22 -2.29
C SER A 17 11.33 25.93 -1.77
N ASP A 18 10.69 26.93 -1.15
CA ASP A 18 9.31 26.81 -0.68
C ASP A 18 8.36 26.39 -1.82
N ALA A 19 8.56 26.91 -3.03
CA ALA A 19 7.75 26.57 -4.19
C ALA A 19 7.88 25.09 -4.59
N GLU A 20 9.10 24.54 -4.62
CA GLU A 20 9.34 23.11 -4.87
C GLU A 20 8.68 22.25 -3.79
N ILE A 21 8.81 22.62 -2.52
CA ILE A 21 8.19 21.91 -1.40
C ILE A 21 6.66 21.87 -1.54
N GLN A 22 6.03 22.99 -1.93
CA GLN A 22 4.58 23.02 -2.13
C GLN A 22 4.15 22.13 -3.31
N GLU A 23 4.90 22.10 -4.41
CA GLU A 23 4.59 21.20 -5.53
C GLU A 23 4.76 19.72 -5.16
N TYR A 24 5.82 19.36 -4.44
CA TYR A 24 6.00 18.00 -3.94
C TYR A 24 4.89 17.56 -2.99
N ARG A 25 4.39 18.45 -2.13
CA ARG A 25 3.25 18.13 -1.25
C ARG A 25 1.97 17.88 -2.02
N LYS A 26 1.66 18.68 -3.05
CA LYS A 26 0.51 18.44 -3.92
C LYS A 26 0.62 17.08 -4.62
N GLU A 27 1.82 16.71 -5.02
CA GLU A 27 2.07 15.41 -5.64
C GLU A 27 1.92 14.25 -4.65
N ILE A 28 2.39 14.41 -3.41
CA ILE A 28 2.12 13.45 -2.32
C ILE A 28 0.61 13.31 -2.09
N ASP A 29 -0.13 14.42 -1.98
CA ASP A 29 -1.59 14.38 -1.78
C ASP A 29 -2.31 13.62 -2.93
N ARG A 30 -1.83 13.80 -4.16
CA ARG A 30 -2.32 13.06 -5.34
C ARG A 30 -2.02 11.57 -5.22
N LEU A 31 -0.79 11.21 -4.86
CA LEU A 31 -0.36 9.82 -4.69
C LEU A 31 -1.12 9.15 -3.54
N ASP A 32 -1.33 9.83 -2.43
CA ASP A 32 -2.12 9.36 -1.30
C ASP A 32 -3.56 9.07 -1.70
N ARG A 33 -4.16 9.91 -2.55
CA ARG A 33 -5.49 9.64 -3.09
C ARG A 33 -5.51 8.35 -3.91
N VAL A 34 -4.50 8.13 -4.76
CA VAL A 34 -4.35 6.91 -5.56
C VAL A 34 -4.17 5.68 -4.66
N ILE A 35 -3.31 5.77 -3.64
CA ILE A 35 -3.08 4.70 -2.67
C ILE A 35 -4.39 4.36 -1.95
N LEU A 36 -5.11 5.36 -1.44
CA LEU A 36 -6.38 5.15 -0.73
C LEU A 36 -7.42 4.46 -1.61
N ASP A 37 -7.56 4.86 -2.86
CA ASP A 37 -8.53 4.26 -3.78
C ASP A 37 -8.13 2.82 -4.16
N ALA A 38 -6.83 2.57 -4.38
CA ALA A 38 -6.30 1.23 -4.59
C ALA A 38 -6.53 0.31 -3.38
N VAL A 39 -6.27 0.80 -2.16
CA VAL A 39 -6.46 0.05 -0.92
C VAL A 39 -7.94 -0.28 -0.69
N LYS A 40 -8.85 0.69 -0.92
CA LYS A 40 -10.31 0.45 -0.84
C LYS A 40 -10.73 -0.65 -1.81
N ARG A 41 -10.29 -0.57 -3.07
CA ARG A 41 -10.62 -1.57 -4.09
C ARG A 41 -10.05 -2.94 -3.77
N ARG A 42 -8.79 -3.03 -3.34
CA ARG A 42 -8.13 -4.27 -2.91
C ARG A 42 -8.89 -4.93 -1.76
N SER A 43 -9.30 -4.14 -0.78
CA SER A 43 -10.05 -4.61 0.39
C SER A 43 -11.41 -5.20 -0.01
N GLN A 44 -12.15 -4.54 -0.91
CA GLN A 44 -13.43 -5.04 -1.44
C GLN A 44 -13.27 -6.39 -2.16
N ILE A 45 -12.25 -6.52 -3.01
CA ILE A 45 -11.95 -7.76 -3.74
C ILE A 45 -11.58 -8.88 -2.77
N SER A 46 -10.71 -8.60 -1.80
CA SER A 46 -10.30 -9.58 -0.79
C SER A 46 -11.48 -10.09 0.04
N ALA A 47 -12.37 -9.19 0.46
CA ALA A 47 -13.60 -9.56 1.16
C ALA A 47 -14.54 -10.43 0.32
N ALA A 48 -14.69 -10.13 -0.98
CA ALA A 48 -15.48 -10.94 -1.90
C ALA A 48 -14.92 -12.36 -2.03
N ILE A 49 -13.60 -12.50 -2.22
CA ILE A 49 -12.92 -13.80 -2.25
C ILE A 49 -13.16 -14.58 -0.95
N GLY A 50 -12.98 -13.93 0.20
CA GLY A 50 -13.22 -14.53 1.51
C GLY A 50 -14.65 -15.05 1.67
N LYS A 51 -15.66 -14.28 1.23
CA LYS A 51 -17.07 -14.69 1.23
C LYS A 51 -17.31 -15.91 0.35
N THR A 52 -16.78 -15.91 -0.87
CA THR A 52 -16.92 -17.05 -1.80
C THR A 52 -16.33 -18.32 -1.20
N ARG A 53 -15.12 -18.26 -0.62
CA ARG A 53 -14.47 -19.44 -0.03
C ARG A 53 -15.26 -20.04 1.13
N MET A 54 -15.79 -19.19 2.01
CA MET A 54 -16.65 -19.66 3.10
C MET A 54 -17.96 -20.27 2.57
N GLY A 55 -18.56 -19.68 1.53
CA GLY A 55 -19.77 -20.22 0.91
C GLY A 55 -19.58 -21.60 0.27
N SER A 56 -18.34 -21.95 -0.10
CA SER A 56 -17.97 -23.25 -0.65
C SER A 56 -17.42 -24.24 0.39
N GLY A 57 -17.56 -23.96 1.69
CA GLY A 57 -17.05 -24.82 2.78
C GLY A 57 -15.52 -24.77 2.97
N GLY A 58 -14.83 -23.87 2.27
CA GLY A 58 -13.40 -23.62 2.45
C GLY A 58 -13.12 -22.70 3.62
N THR A 59 -11.86 -22.66 4.06
CA THR A 59 -11.42 -21.70 5.09
C THR A 59 -11.55 -20.26 4.57
N ARG A 60 -11.69 -19.28 5.46
CA ARG A 60 -11.67 -17.86 5.06
C ARG A 60 -10.28 -17.44 4.55
N LEU A 61 -9.21 -18.05 5.07
CA LEU A 61 -7.81 -17.63 4.89
C LEU A 61 -6.95 -18.69 4.24
N VAL A 62 -5.94 -18.30 3.46
CA VAL A 62 -4.93 -19.21 2.90
C VAL A 62 -3.57 -18.74 3.39
N HIS A 63 -3.02 -19.43 4.39
CA HIS A 63 -1.76 -19.02 5.02
C HIS A 63 -0.62 -18.87 4.01
N THR A 64 -0.45 -19.84 3.10
CA THR A 64 0.58 -19.79 2.06
C THR A 64 0.46 -18.56 1.16
N ARG A 65 -0.76 -18.13 0.83
CA ARG A 65 -0.99 -16.92 0.03
C ARG A 65 -0.65 -15.65 0.82
N GLU A 66 -0.93 -15.63 2.10
CA GLU A 66 -0.62 -14.48 2.96
C GLU A 66 0.88 -14.31 3.15
N VAL A 67 1.61 -15.41 3.36
CA VAL A 67 3.08 -15.40 3.42
C VAL A 67 3.66 -14.89 2.10
N ALA A 68 3.16 -15.36 0.95
CA ALA A 68 3.62 -14.87 -0.34
C ALA A 68 3.40 -13.36 -0.54
N ILE A 69 2.28 -12.81 -0.06
CA ILE A 69 2.01 -11.37 -0.11
C ILE A 69 2.97 -10.59 0.80
N ILE A 70 3.24 -11.11 2.01
CA ILE A 70 4.17 -10.47 2.95
C ILE A 70 5.58 -10.42 2.35
N ASN A 71 6.06 -11.54 1.81
CA ASN A 71 7.38 -11.61 1.18
C ASN A 71 7.47 -10.65 -0.02
N GLN A 72 6.43 -10.60 -0.87
CA GLN A 72 6.40 -9.65 -1.98
C GLN A 72 6.55 -8.21 -1.50
N PHE A 73 5.86 -7.81 -0.43
CA PHE A 73 6.00 -6.44 0.07
C PHE A 73 7.36 -6.21 0.73
N GLN A 74 7.94 -7.21 1.37
CA GLN A 74 9.29 -7.13 1.92
C GLN A 74 10.36 -6.94 0.84
N ASP A 75 10.23 -7.67 -0.27
CA ASP A 75 11.18 -7.58 -1.39
C ASP A 75 11.14 -6.19 -2.05
N GLU A 76 9.97 -5.55 -2.11
CA GLU A 76 9.78 -4.25 -2.77
C GLU A 76 10.00 -3.04 -1.84
N LEU A 77 9.66 -3.16 -0.54
CA LEU A 77 9.65 -2.05 0.42
C LEU A 77 10.61 -2.23 1.60
N GLY A 78 11.37 -3.33 1.63
CA GLY A 78 12.29 -3.64 2.71
C GLY A 78 11.58 -3.89 4.04
N GLU A 79 12.14 -3.32 5.12
CA GLU A 79 11.70 -3.54 6.50
C GLU A 79 10.24 -3.13 6.75
N GLU A 80 9.75 -2.11 6.06
CA GLU A 80 8.37 -1.61 6.20
C GLU A 80 7.33 -2.46 5.42
N GLY A 81 7.81 -3.27 4.47
CA GLY A 81 6.97 -4.09 3.60
C GLY A 81 6.01 -5.02 4.35
N PRO A 82 6.52 -5.88 5.27
CA PRO A 82 5.68 -6.75 6.07
C PRO A 82 4.60 -6.01 6.86
N GLY A 83 4.91 -4.83 7.41
CA GLY A 83 3.96 -4.00 8.14
C GLY A 83 2.79 -3.55 7.27
N LEU A 84 3.09 -3.04 6.08
CA LEU A 84 2.07 -2.62 5.12
C LEU A 84 1.22 -3.81 4.63
N ALA A 85 1.85 -4.93 4.28
CA ALA A 85 1.13 -6.14 3.86
C ALA A 85 0.13 -6.60 4.92
N GLN A 86 0.52 -6.60 6.19
CA GLN A 86 -0.34 -6.98 7.30
C GLN A 86 -1.55 -6.05 7.46
N ILE A 87 -1.38 -4.74 7.29
CA ILE A 87 -2.50 -3.78 7.28
C ILE A 87 -3.48 -4.15 6.17
N LEU A 88 -2.99 -4.36 4.95
CA LEU A 88 -3.82 -4.68 3.79
C LEU A 88 -4.53 -6.03 3.92
N LEU A 89 -3.89 -7.02 4.53
CA LEU A 89 -4.51 -8.31 4.84
C LEU A 89 -5.66 -8.13 5.83
N ARG A 90 -5.45 -7.40 6.94
CA ARG A 90 -6.49 -7.12 7.95
C ARG A 90 -7.68 -6.34 7.36
N LEU A 91 -7.44 -5.36 6.49
CA LEU A 91 -8.50 -4.60 5.84
C LEU A 91 -9.39 -5.47 4.94
N GLY A 92 -8.82 -6.47 4.27
CA GLY A 92 -9.57 -7.37 3.39
C GLY A 92 -10.34 -8.49 4.11
N ARG A 93 -9.75 -9.09 5.15
CA ARG A 93 -10.29 -10.29 5.80
C ARG A 93 -10.93 -10.05 7.18
N GLY A 94 -10.72 -8.87 7.77
CA GLY A 94 -10.98 -8.58 9.17
C GLY A 94 -9.80 -8.90 10.09
N LYS A 95 -9.92 -8.57 11.38
CA LYS A 95 -8.93 -8.97 12.40
C LYS A 95 -9.00 -10.49 12.61
N LEU A 96 -7.85 -11.11 12.86
CA LEU A 96 -7.83 -12.43 13.48
C LEU A 96 -8.37 -12.23 14.91
N GLY A 97 -9.45 -12.94 15.24
CA GLY A 97 -9.95 -13.01 16.61
C GLY A 97 -8.98 -13.78 17.49
#